data_AF-A0A6J1USS2-F1
#
_entry.id   AF-A0A6J1USS2-F1
#
_cell.length_a   1.000
_cell.length_b   1.000
_cell.length_c   1.000
_cell.angle_alpha   90.00
_cell.angle_beta   90.00
_cell.angle_gamma   90.00
#
_symmetry.space_group_name_H-M   'P 1'
#
loop_
_entity.id
_entity.type
_entity.pdbx_description
1 polymer ?
#
loop_
_entity_poly.entity_id
_entity_poly.type
_entity_poly.pdbx_seq_one_letter_code
_entity_poly.pdbx_strand_id
1 'polypeptide(L)'
;MAAEGSGRNRPMAPVAIPGESRLSDSISCILRIGKALLWGFIKTLWQRYAGWSPHPASLEQVGRDSMPGEQANGEDESDAAQVYSLKEHMFRILQELRSNADITRMAETVTSENPLHGLAKVSEAMFATGVNWGRIVVFFYFTYEVCRQCASSFFRDVMDWAMNFLRDRLALWIEQQGGWNAILNFFPSSE
;
A
#
# COMPACT_ATOMS: atom_id res chain seq x y z
N MET A 1 2.54 1.81 -70.20
CA MET A 1 1.45 1.25 -69.36
C MET A 1 2.08 0.73 -68.07
N ALA A 2 1.55 1.20 -66.92
CA ALA A 2 1.70 0.75 -65.51
C ALA A 2 3.13 0.47 -64.99
N ALA A 3 3.77 1.22 -64.08
CA ALA A 3 3.38 1.79 -62.78
C ALA A 3 2.89 0.75 -61.75
N GLU A 4 3.78 0.33 -60.83
CA GLU A 4 3.40 -0.08 -59.47
C GLU A 4 4.52 0.31 -58.47
N GLY A 5 4.20 1.32 -57.64
CA GLY A 5 5.01 1.75 -56.51
C GLY A 5 4.62 0.93 -55.27
N SER A 6 5.57 0.18 -54.71
CA SER A 6 5.37 -0.58 -53.49
C SER A 6 5.61 0.32 -52.26
N GLY A 7 4.53 0.93 -51.78
CA GLY A 7 4.52 1.68 -50.52
C GLY A 7 4.68 0.75 -49.32
N ARG A 8 5.91 0.62 -48.81
CA ARG A 8 6.18 -0.01 -47.52
C ARG A 8 5.70 0.92 -46.40
N ASN A 9 4.46 0.73 -45.95
CA ASN A 9 4.02 1.23 -44.65
C ASN A 9 4.82 0.51 -43.55
N ARG A 10 5.86 1.16 -43.03
CA ARG A 10 6.49 0.73 -41.78
C ARG A 10 5.52 1.04 -40.63
N PRO A 11 5.23 0.09 -39.74
CA PRO A 11 4.56 0.43 -38.49
C PRO A 11 5.49 1.38 -37.72
N MET A 12 5.03 2.60 -37.45
CA MET A 12 5.70 3.50 -36.51
C MET A 12 5.75 2.79 -35.16
N ALA A 13 6.94 2.56 -34.64
CA ALA A 13 7.11 2.16 -33.25
C ALA A 13 6.43 3.22 -32.36
N PRO A 14 5.76 2.85 -31.26
CA PRO A 14 5.18 3.82 -30.36
C PRO A 14 6.32 4.72 -29.85
N VAL A 15 6.26 6.01 -30.15
CA VAL A 15 7.18 6.99 -29.58
C VAL A 15 6.80 7.09 -28.10
N ALA A 16 7.54 6.37 -27.25
CA ALA A 16 7.40 6.49 -25.81
C ALA A 16 7.80 7.93 -25.42
N ILE A 17 6.86 8.68 -24.84
CA ILE A 17 7.11 10.03 -24.36
C ILE A 17 8.07 9.92 -23.17
N PRO A 18 9.25 10.58 -23.19
CA PRO A 18 10.29 10.37 -22.17
C PRO A 18 9.88 10.67 -20.71
N GLY A 19 8.75 11.36 -20.50
CA GLY A 19 8.20 11.66 -19.17
C GLY A 19 7.21 10.60 -18.64
N GLU A 20 6.56 9.83 -19.51
CA GLU A 20 5.56 8.84 -19.09
C GLU A 20 6.20 7.60 -18.48
N SER A 21 7.36 7.17 -19.00
CA SER A 21 8.12 6.05 -18.45
C SER A 21 8.57 6.33 -17.01
N ARG A 22 9.16 7.50 -16.77
CA ARG A 22 9.69 7.89 -15.45
C ARG A 22 8.59 8.02 -14.39
N LEU A 23 7.43 8.57 -14.76
CA LEU A 23 6.28 8.64 -13.86
C LEU A 23 5.74 7.23 -13.55
N SER A 24 5.63 6.36 -14.57
CA SER A 24 5.22 4.97 -14.39
C SER A 24 6.16 4.20 -13.44
N ASP A 25 7.48 4.41 -13.55
CA ASP A 25 8.48 3.78 -12.67
C ASP A 25 8.35 4.29 -11.23
N SER A 26 8.15 5.60 -11.05
CA SER A 26 7.95 6.22 -9.73
C SER A 26 6.68 5.71 -9.05
N ILE A 27 5.56 5.68 -9.78
CA ILE A 27 4.29 5.14 -9.28
C ILE A 27 4.43 3.65 -8.93
N SER A 28 5.12 2.88 -9.76
CA SER A 28 5.40 1.46 -9.48
C SER A 28 6.21 1.29 -8.19
N CYS A 29 7.21 2.14 -7.96
CA CYS A 29 7.98 2.16 -6.71
C CYS A 29 7.11 2.51 -5.50
N ILE A 30 6.26 3.53 -5.61
CA ILE A 30 5.32 3.95 -4.56
C ILE A 30 4.38 2.79 -4.18
N LEU A 31 3.84 2.08 -5.18
CA LEU A 31 2.99 0.91 -4.94
C LEU A 31 3.74 -0.25 -4.31
N ARG A 32 4.99 -0.50 -4.73
CA ARG A 32 5.84 -1.54 -4.15
C ARG A 32 6.09 -1.28 -2.66
N ILE A 33 6.45 -0.05 -2.30
CA ILE A 33 6.68 0.36 -0.91
C ILE A 33 5.37 0.30 -0.11
N GLY A 34 4.27 0.84 -0.63
CA GLY A 34 2.97 0.80 0.03
C GLY A 34 2.50 -0.63 0.34
N LYS A 35 2.71 -1.56 -0.62
CA LYS A 35 2.46 -2.99 -0.42
C LYS A 35 3.35 -3.56 0.69
N ALA A 36 4.65 -3.28 0.68
CA ALA A 36 5.58 -3.75 1.70
C ALA A 36 5.22 -3.25 3.11
N LEU A 37 4.76 -2.01 3.22
CA LEU A 37 4.28 -1.42 4.49
C LEU A 37 3.05 -2.16 5.02
N LEU A 38 1.99 -2.30 4.21
CA LEU A 38 0.77 -3.00 4.62
C LEU A 38 1.08 -4.45 5.03
N TRP A 39 1.80 -5.20 4.19
CA TRP A 39 2.18 -6.58 4.51
C TRP A 39 3.07 -6.67 5.73
N GLY A 40 3.97 -5.71 5.94
CA GLY A 40 4.79 -5.61 7.14
C GLY A 40 3.93 -5.50 8.40
N PHE A 41 2.93 -4.62 8.40
CA PHE A 41 2.03 -4.42 9.55
C PHE A 41 1.19 -5.66 9.83
N ILE A 42 0.67 -6.30 8.79
CA ILE A 42 -0.13 -7.53 8.91
C ILE A 42 0.74 -8.72 9.38
N LYS A 43 1.97 -8.84 8.88
CA LYS A 43 2.89 -9.89 9.34
C LYS A 43 3.18 -9.73 10.83
N THR A 44 3.44 -8.51 11.30
CA THR A 44 3.61 -8.21 12.74
C THR A 44 2.35 -8.55 13.53
N LEU A 45 1.16 -8.32 12.96
CA LEU A 45 -0.11 -8.73 13.59
C LEU A 45 -0.16 -10.25 13.80
N TRP A 46 0.07 -11.04 12.76
CA TRP A 46 0.00 -12.51 12.85
C TRP A 46 1.11 -13.11 13.70
N GLN A 47 2.32 -12.55 13.70
CA GLN A 47 3.39 -12.99 14.60
C GLN A 47 2.99 -12.85 16.08
N ARG A 48 2.23 -11.81 16.44
CA ARG A 48 1.70 -11.65 17.80
C ARG A 48 0.61 -12.67 18.13
N TYR A 49 -0.18 -13.10 17.15
CA TYR A 49 -1.21 -14.15 17.34
C TYR A 49 -0.65 -15.57 17.29
N ALA A 50 0.45 -15.81 16.57
CA ALA A 50 1.13 -17.10 16.50
C ALA A 50 1.72 -17.56 17.85
N GLY A 51 1.88 -16.65 18.82
CA GLY A 51 2.21 -16.99 20.20
C GLY A 51 1.06 -17.58 21.03
N TRP A 52 -0.21 -17.52 20.55
CA TRP A 52 -1.39 -18.00 21.29
C TRP A 52 -2.03 -19.25 20.66
N SER A 53 -1.69 -19.65 19.45
CA SER A 53 -2.23 -20.87 18.82
C SER A 53 -1.38 -21.29 17.62
N PRO A 54 -1.20 -22.60 17.35
CA PRO A 54 -0.67 -23.04 16.07
C PRO A 54 -1.60 -22.53 14.97
N HIS A 55 -1.09 -21.66 14.09
CA HIS A 55 -1.89 -21.04 13.03
C HIS A 55 -2.21 -22.07 11.92
N PRO A 56 -3.33 -21.89 11.16
CA PRO A 56 -3.82 -22.82 10.17
C PRO A 56 -2.99 -22.71 8.88
N ALA A 57 -2.61 -23.87 8.34
CA ALA A 57 -1.75 -24.05 7.19
C ALA A 57 -2.21 -23.37 5.87
N SER A 58 -3.43 -22.82 5.80
CA SER A 58 -3.96 -22.17 4.59
C SER A 58 -3.53 -20.72 4.39
N LEU A 59 -3.09 -19.99 5.43
CA LEU A 59 -2.74 -18.56 5.30
C LEU A 59 -1.30 -18.34 4.80
N GLU A 60 -0.41 -19.31 5.04
CA GLU A 60 0.97 -19.25 4.56
C GLU A 60 1.07 -19.36 3.03
N GLN A 61 0.10 -20.01 2.38
CA GLN A 61 0.02 -20.07 0.90
C GLN A 61 -0.34 -18.70 0.30
N VAL A 62 -1.23 -17.94 0.94
CA VAL A 62 -1.57 -16.56 0.53
C VAL A 62 -0.37 -15.61 0.68
N GLY A 63 0.45 -15.81 1.72
CA GLY A 63 1.69 -15.06 1.90
C GLY A 63 2.77 -15.43 0.87
N ARG A 64 2.93 -16.72 0.54
CA ARG A 64 4.00 -17.18 -0.36
C ARG A 64 3.84 -16.72 -1.81
N ASP A 65 2.62 -16.66 -2.33
CA ASP A 65 2.37 -16.23 -3.72
C ASP A 65 2.36 -14.70 -3.88
N SER A 66 2.26 -13.95 -2.78
CA SER A 66 2.13 -12.47 -2.79
C SER A 66 3.40 -11.74 -2.34
N MET A 67 4.37 -12.43 -1.75
CA MET A 67 5.65 -11.87 -1.33
C MET A 67 6.57 -11.70 -2.54
N PRO A 68 7.20 -10.52 -2.72
CA PRO A 68 8.33 -10.42 -3.66
C PRO A 68 9.42 -11.37 -3.14
N GLY A 69 9.83 -12.32 -3.97
CA GLY A 69 10.99 -13.15 -3.66
C GLY A 69 12.21 -12.23 -3.49
N GLU A 70 12.91 -12.35 -2.37
CA GLU A 70 14.22 -11.75 -2.15
C GLU A 70 15.20 -12.25 -3.22
N GLN A 71 15.29 -11.51 -4.32
CA GLN A 71 16.41 -11.59 -5.24
C GLN A 71 17.39 -10.49 -4.84
N ALA A 72 18.33 -10.87 -3.97
CA ALA A 72 19.40 -10.01 -3.51
C ALA A 72 20.29 -9.58 -4.70
N ASN A 73 20.10 -8.35 -5.15
CA ASN A 73 21.08 -7.61 -5.94
C ASN A 73 21.41 -6.33 -5.16
N GLY A 74 22.70 -6.03 -4.96
CA GLY A 74 23.23 -5.12 -3.91
C GLY A 74 22.81 -3.64 -3.94
N GLU A 75 21.85 -3.26 -4.77
CA GLU A 75 21.18 -1.94 -4.73
C GLU A 75 19.97 -1.93 -3.77
N ASP A 76 19.48 -3.11 -3.37
CA ASP A 76 18.27 -3.32 -2.58
C ASP A 76 18.47 -3.11 -1.06
N GLU A 77 19.72 -3.04 -0.57
CA GLU A 77 20.00 -2.98 0.88
C GLU A 77 19.74 -1.59 1.49
N SER A 78 20.11 -0.52 0.77
CA SER A 78 19.82 0.88 1.17
C SER A 78 18.32 1.18 1.11
N ASP A 79 17.66 0.69 0.06
CA ASP A 79 16.21 0.82 -0.11
C ASP A 79 15.46 -0.01 0.92
N ALA A 80 15.93 -1.22 1.24
CA ALA A 80 15.36 -2.06 2.30
C ALA A 80 15.51 -1.43 3.68
N ALA A 81 16.66 -0.83 4.00
CA ALA A 81 16.87 -0.12 5.27
C ALA A 81 15.93 1.10 5.40
N GLN A 82 15.75 1.87 4.32
CA GLN A 82 14.80 2.98 4.28
C GLN A 82 13.35 2.50 4.45
N VAL A 83 12.95 1.46 3.71
CA VAL A 83 11.61 0.85 3.83
C VAL A 83 11.39 0.30 5.24
N TYR A 84 12.41 -0.29 5.86
CA TYR A 84 12.34 -0.77 7.23
C TYR A 84 12.12 0.39 8.22
N SER A 85 12.91 1.46 8.13
CA SER A 85 12.77 2.66 8.97
C SER A 85 11.38 3.29 8.83
N LEU A 86 10.93 3.45 7.59
CA LEU A 86 9.59 3.94 7.25
C LEU A 86 8.49 3.07 7.85
N LYS A 87 8.61 1.75 7.72
CA LYS A 87 7.69 0.78 8.29
C LYS A 87 7.64 0.90 9.81
N GLU A 88 8.79 0.91 10.50
CA GLU A 88 8.83 1.06 11.96
C GLU A 88 8.20 2.38 12.41
N HIS A 89 8.53 3.48 11.73
CA HIS A 89 7.99 4.79 12.05
C HIS A 89 6.47 4.87 11.87
N MET A 90 5.95 4.43 10.71
CA MET A 90 4.50 4.38 10.48
C MET A 90 3.81 3.42 11.44
N PHE A 91 4.42 2.26 11.73
CA PHE A 91 3.84 1.29 12.65
C PHE A 91 3.73 1.84 14.06
N ARG A 92 4.71 2.63 14.53
CA ARG A 92 4.63 3.36 15.81
C ARG A 92 3.43 4.29 15.84
N ILE A 93 3.25 5.13 14.82
CA ILE A 93 2.09 6.05 14.74
C ILE A 93 0.77 5.24 14.76
N LEU A 94 0.70 4.12 14.03
CA LEU A 94 -0.44 3.22 14.07
C LEU A 94 -0.73 2.67 15.48
N GLN A 95 0.31 2.30 16.24
CA GLN A 95 0.14 1.84 17.63
C GLN A 95 -0.29 2.99 18.55
N GLU A 96 0.21 4.21 18.35
CA GLU A 96 -0.20 5.39 19.11
C GLU A 96 -1.69 5.70 18.87
N LEU A 97 -2.13 5.72 17.61
CA LEU A 97 -3.54 5.88 17.24
C LEU A 97 -4.41 4.79 17.88
N ARG A 98 -3.94 3.55 17.90
CA ARG A 98 -4.64 2.41 18.53
C ARG A 98 -4.69 2.51 20.05
N SER A 99 -3.70 3.09 20.70
CA SER A 99 -3.70 3.24 22.16
C SER A 99 -4.80 4.19 22.64
N ASN A 100 -5.30 5.05 21.75
CA ASN A 100 -6.46 5.90 22.01
C ASN A 100 -7.77 5.11 21.85
N ALA A 101 -8.48 4.93 22.97
CA ALA A 101 -9.72 4.17 23.03
C ALA A 101 -10.87 4.79 22.22
N ASP A 102 -10.92 6.12 22.11
CA ASP A 102 -11.98 6.81 21.36
C ASP A 102 -11.79 6.62 19.85
N ILE A 103 -10.55 6.73 19.36
CA ILE A 103 -10.20 6.46 17.95
C ILE A 103 -10.50 5.00 17.60
N THR A 104 -10.14 4.07 18.49
CA THR A 104 -10.38 2.64 18.27
C THR A 104 -11.86 2.29 18.23
N ARG A 105 -12.69 2.85 19.13
CA ARG A 105 -14.15 2.66 19.12
C ARG A 105 -14.81 3.19 17.84
N MET A 106 -14.33 4.32 17.31
CA MET A 106 -14.80 4.83 16.03
C MET A 106 -14.46 3.86 14.88
N ALA A 107 -13.26 3.25 14.91
CA ALA A 107 -12.86 2.25 13.92
C ALA A 107 -13.74 0.99 13.98
N GLU A 108 -14.05 0.48 15.17
CA GLU A 108 -14.90 -0.69 15.35
C GLU A 108 -16.32 -0.50 14.79
N THR A 109 -16.85 0.73 14.85
CA THR A 109 -18.18 1.05 14.31
C THR A 109 -18.23 0.95 12.77
N VAL A 110 -17.08 1.07 12.09
CA VAL A 110 -16.97 1.01 10.63
C VAL A 110 -16.95 -0.45 10.13
N THR A 111 -16.59 -1.41 10.98
CA THR A 111 -16.25 -2.79 10.59
C THR A 111 -17.41 -3.80 10.68
N SER A 112 -18.63 -3.38 11.08
CA SER A 112 -19.62 -4.28 11.69
C SER A 112 -20.39 -5.25 10.77
N GLU A 113 -20.46 -5.06 9.44
CA GLU A 113 -21.22 -5.99 8.57
C GLU A 113 -20.49 -6.39 7.28
N ASN A 114 -19.80 -5.46 6.62
CA ASN A 114 -18.94 -5.75 5.48
C ASN A 114 -17.65 -4.92 5.60
N PRO A 115 -16.54 -5.55 6.05
CA PRO A 115 -15.30 -4.83 6.35
C PRO A 115 -14.75 -4.05 5.16
N LEU A 116 -14.91 -4.58 3.95
CA LEU A 116 -14.52 -3.93 2.70
C LEU A 116 -15.38 -2.69 2.41
N HIS A 117 -16.71 -2.83 2.49
CA HIS A 117 -17.63 -1.72 2.24
C HIS A 117 -17.45 -0.60 3.27
N GLY A 118 -17.25 -0.95 4.53
CA GLY A 118 -16.95 0.01 5.60
C GLY A 118 -15.68 0.80 5.31
N LEU A 119 -14.58 0.10 5.00
CA LEU A 119 -13.30 0.72 4.64
C LEU A 119 -13.44 1.65 3.43
N ALA A 120 -14.15 1.21 2.39
CA ALA A 120 -14.34 1.99 1.17
C ALA A 120 -15.12 3.29 1.42
N LYS A 121 -16.26 3.19 2.12
CA LYS A 121 -17.09 4.35 2.45
C LYS A 121 -16.33 5.40 3.26
N VAL A 122 -15.58 4.98 4.27
CA VAL A 122 -14.79 5.89 5.12
C VAL A 122 -13.66 6.52 4.33
N SER A 123 -12.97 5.75 3.50
CA SER A 123 -11.87 6.27 2.68
C SER A 123 -12.35 7.32 1.68
N GLU A 124 -13.46 7.08 0.98
CA GLU A 124 -14.01 8.07 0.04
C GLU A 124 -14.38 9.37 0.75
N ALA A 125 -15.06 9.29 1.91
CA ALA A 125 -15.40 10.48 2.69
C ALA A 125 -14.15 11.22 3.20
N MET A 126 -13.14 10.48 3.66
CA MET A 126 -11.90 11.03 4.21
C MET A 126 -11.10 11.81 3.17
N PHE A 127 -11.02 11.29 1.93
CA PHE A 127 -10.23 11.90 0.87
C PHE A 127 -11.02 12.84 -0.04
N ALA A 128 -12.33 13.00 0.19
CA ALA A 128 -13.19 13.91 -0.59
C ALA A 128 -12.70 15.37 -0.59
N THR A 129 -12.09 15.83 0.50
CA THR A 129 -11.60 17.22 0.61
C THR A 129 -10.10 17.38 0.34
N GLY A 130 -9.43 16.33 -0.14
CA GLY A 130 -7.99 16.34 -0.46
C GLY A 130 -7.16 15.28 0.28
N VAL A 131 -5.89 15.22 -0.10
CA VAL A 131 -4.91 14.23 0.41
C VAL A 131 -3.86 14.94 1.27
N ASN A 132 -3.50 14.31 2.40
CA ASN A 132 -2.35 14.70 3.22
C ASN A 132 -1.80 13.47 3.94
N TRP A 133 -0.57 13.56 4.46
CA TRP A 133 0.09 12.45 5.15
C TRP A 133 -0.70 11.90 6.35
N GLY A 134 -1.34 12.78 7.14
CA GLY A 134 -2.20 12.35 8.25
C GLY A 134 -3.35 11.45 7.79
N ARG A 135 -4.05 11.80 6.71
CA ARG A 135 -5.12 10.97 6.14
C ARG A 135 -4.60 9.65 5.57
N ILE A 136 -3.42 9.66 4.94
CA ILE A 136 -2.78 8.43 4.45
C ILE A 136 -2.47 7.50 5.63
N VAL A 137 -1.88 8.01 6.72
CA VAL A 137 -1.62 7.19 7.92
C VAL A 137 -2.92 6.61 8.49
N VAL A 138 -3.98 7.41 8.59
CA VAL A 138 -5.28 6.96 9.09
C VAL A 138 -5.90 5.90 8.16
N PHE A 139 -5.72 6.01 6.84
CA PHE A 139 -6.13 4.98 5.89
C PHE A 139 -5.39 3.65 6.11
N PHE A 140 -4.07 3.68 6.32
CA PHE A 140 -3.29 2.48 6.66
C PHE A 140 -3.72 1.89 8.00
N TYR A 141 -4.03 2.75 8.99
CA TYR A 141 -4.57 2.33 10.29
C TYR A 141 -5.92 1.61 10.15
N PHE A 142 -6.88 2.19 9.43
CA PHE A 142 -8.17 1.53 9.22
C PHE A 142 -8.04 0.22 8.45
N THR A 143 -7.17 0.18 7.44
CA THR A 143 -6.90 -1.06 6.69
C THR A 143 -6.32 -2.14 7.62
N TYR A 144 -5.36 -1.79 8.48
CA TYR A 144 -4.80 -2.68 9.49
C TYR A 144 -5.87 -3.20 10.46
N GLU A 145 -6.74 -2.32 10.95
CA GLU A 145 -7.77 -2.65 11.93
C GLU A 145 -8.87 -3.54 11.33
N VAL A 146 -9.26 -3.28 10.09
CA VAL A 146 -10.16 -4.12 9.29
C VAL A 146 -9.55 -5.51 9.11
N CYS A 147 -8.27 -5.61 8.68
CA CYS A 147 -7.57 -6.88 8.54
C CYS A 147 -7.43 -7.65 9.85
N ARG A 148 -7.37 -6.96 10.99
CA ARG A 148 -7.32 -7.58 12.33
C ARG A 148 -8.64 -8.21 12.74
N GLN A 149 -9.76 -7.59 12.36
CA GLN A 149 -11.09 -8.02 12.77
C GLN A 149 -11.76 -8.95 11.74
N CYS A 150 -11.36 -8.86 10.47
CA CYS A 150 -12.00 -9.63 9.41
C CYS A 150 -11.59 -11.11 9.43
N ALA A 151 -12.53 -11.98 9.03
CA ALA A 151 -12.21 -13.37 8.74
C ALA A 151 -11.21 -13.47 7.57
N SER A 152 -10.44 -14.57 7.54
CA SER A 152 -9.44 -14.82 6.49
C SER A 152 -10.00 -14.75 5.07
N SER A 153 -11.31 -14.99 4.89
CA SER A 153 -12.00 -14.91 3.60
C SER A 153 -12.06 -13.49 3.01
N PHE A 154 -12.05 -12.45 3.84
CA PHE A 154 -12.11 -11.05 3.37
C PHE A 154 -10.74 -10.40 3.26
N PHE A 155 -9.71 -11.02 3.85
CA PHE A 155 -8.37 -10.46 3.92
C PHE A 155 -7.80 -10.08 2.55
N ARG A 156 -7.92 -10.99 1.56
CA ARG A 156 -7.43 -10.78 0.20
C ARG A 156 -8.15 -9.60 -0.46
N ASP A 157 -9.48 -9.56 -0.35
CA ASP A 157 -10.29 -8.52 -0.96
C ASP A 157 -10.02 -7.13 -0.37
N VAL A 158 -9.80 -7.07 0.95
CA VAL A 158 -9.41 -5.83 1.64
C VAL A 158 -8.04 -5.34 1.18
N MET A 159 -7.05 -6.24 1.08
CA MET A 159 -5.70 -5.89 0.63
C MET A 159 -5.69 -5.44 -0.84
N ASP A 160 -6.39 -6.16 -1.72
CA ASP A 160 -6.51 -5.81 -3.13
C ASP A 160 -7.18 -4.45 -3.29
N TRP A 161 -8.26 -4.21 -2.56
CA TRP A 161 -8.96 -2.93 -2.59
C TRP A 161 -8.10 -1.79 -2.06
N ALA A 162 -7.39 -1.98 -0.94
CA ALA A 162 -6.51 -0.96 -0.39
C ALA A 162 -5.37 -0.59 -1.36
N MET A 163 -4.82 -1.59 -2.06
CA MET A 163 -3.80 -1.37 -3.09
C MET A 163 -4.35 -0.65 -4.32
N ASN A 164 -5.58 -0.96 -4.73
CA ASN A 164 -6.23 -0.23 -5.83
C ASN A 164 -6.52 1.21 -5.43
N PHE A 165 -7.02 1.44 -4.22
CA PHE A 165 -7.25 2.80 -3.71
C PHE A 165 -5.95 3.61 -3.62
N LEU A 166 -4.86 3.00 -3.14
CA LEU A 166 -3.53 3.60 -3.13
C LEU A 166 -3.09 3.99 -4.55
N ARG A 167 -3.25 3.09 -5.54
CA ARG A 167 -2.93 3.37 -6.95
C ARG A 167 -3.73 4.53 -7.52
N ASP A 168 -5.05 4.46 -7.37
CA ASP A 168 -5.96 5.30 -8.14
C ASP A 168 -6.13 6.69 -7.52
N ARG A 169 -5.96 6.81 -6.19
CA ARG A 169 -6.26 8.05 -5.45
C ARG A 169 -5.07 8.69 -4.76
N LEU A 170 -4.05 7.93 -4.39
CA LEU A 170 -2.99 8.41 -3.50
C LEU A 170 -1.61 8.45 -4.17
N ALA A 171 -1.33 7.54 -5.10
CA ALA A 171 0.02 7.36 -5.65
C ALA A 171 0.54 8.62 -6.34
N LEU A 172 -0.29 9.30 -7.14
CA LEU A 172 0.10 10.55 -7.79
C LEU A 172 0.43 11.66 -6.79
N TRP A 173 -0.36 11.78 -5.71
CA TRP A 173 -0.08 12.78 -4.68
C TRP A 173 1.22 12.46 -3.93
N ILE A 174 1.45 11.18 -3.59
CA ILE A 174 2.69 10.73 -2.93
C ILE A 174 3.90 11.02 -3.83
N GLU A 175 3.77 10.80 -5.13
CA GLU A 175 4.81 11.12 -6.12
C GLU A 175 5.14 12.61 -6.10
N GLN A 176 4.11 13.47 -6.10
CA GLN A 176 4.27 14.93 -6.03
C GLN A 176 4.93 15.41 -4.72
N GLN A 177 4.84 14.64 -3.64
CA GLN A 177 5.55 14.91 -2.38
C GLN A 177 7.01 14.41 -2.40
N GLY A 178 7.48 13.79 -3.49
CA GLY A 178 8.82 13.19 -3.56
C GLY A 178 8.88 11.76 -3.02
N GLY A 179 7.75 11.07 -2.92
CA GLY A 179 7.65 9.69 -2.47
C GLY A 179 7.44 9.54 -0.96
N TRP A 180 7.56 8.30 -0.48
CA TRP A 180 7.22 7.93 0.90
C TRP A 180 8.13 8.53 1.96
N ASN A 181 9.39 8.84 1.63
CA ASN A 181 10.36 9.39 2.59
C ASN A 181 9.91 10.75 3.17
N ALA A 182 9.06 11.48 2.45
CA ALA A 182 8.52 12.76 2.94
C ALA A 182 7.67 12.61 4.21
N ILE A 183 7.14 11.42 4.51
CA ILE A 183 6.38 11.19 5.74
C ILE A 183 7.24 11.33 7.00
N LEU A 184 8.53 10.96 6.93
CA LEU A 184 9.46 11.03 8.05
C LEU A 184 9.72 12.48 8.49
N ASN A 185 9.57 13.43 7.56
CA ASN A 185 9.66 14.86 7.84
C ASN A 185 8.34 15.42 8.38
N PHE A 186 7.20 14.83 8.01
CA PHE A 186 5.88 15.28 8.44
C PHE A 186 5.56 14.84 9.88
N PHE A 187 5.99 13.63 10.25
CA PHE A 187 5.93 13.13 11.62
C PHE A 187 7.36 12.99 12.14
N PRO A 188 7.98 14.05 12.69
CA PRO A 188 9.28 13.89 13.32
C PRO A 188 9.13 12.90 14.48
N SER A 189 10.06 11.95 14.56
CA SER A 189 10.16 11.13 15.76
C SER A 189 10.40 12.07 16.93
N SER A 190 9.46 12.18 17.86
CA SER A 190 9.70 12.94 19.09
C SER A 190 10.92 12.34 19.78
N GLU A 191 11.99 13.14 19.91
CA GLU A 191 13.16 12.84 20.75
C GLU A 191 12.74 12.58 22.20
#